data_AF-A0A3M2AI84-F1
#
_entry.id   AF-A0A3M2AI84-F1
#
_cell.length_a   1.000
_cell.length_b   1.000
_cell.length_c   1.000
_cell.angle_alpha   90.00
_cell.angle_beta   90.00
_cell.angle_gamma   90.00
#
_symmetry.space_group_name_H-M   'P 1'
#
loop_
_entity.id
_entity.type
_entity.pdbx_description
1 polymer ?
#
loop_
_entity_poly.entity_id
_entity_poly.type
_entity_poly.pdbx_seq_one_letter_code
_entity_poly.pdbx_strand_id
1 'polypeptide(L)'
;EQLHAAKEKVDAILLETQQKLEKANDRLSTLETTLQENLRHSAEQEDALVRWQELAETTEKRAKELEAQLASAQLEVEQSSKVIEMLRQQRAEIEAEWEKTKEETAEALAHIQQLEQELETVRENLASLETERNELTEQLNRAQAELDQVRQRDTRPLTREQLTHLQTSLDKAEQKIQEYEEQLLWYKTNLETSRIELEETRLLTRQQETTIDELQATLELAETDAQKWQTTANELASRLHEQEKRIKSELEKLQEAQKTAESEKKQLKDQLHKLRLQLEANEKEMEQYLKETAAQGQRLAEMQALLVERDLQLQQTKELAAKQQQVIKQMKEVAAKRIRALEQQLARYKGQT
;
A
#
# COMPACT_ATOMS: atom_id res chain seq x y z
N GLU A 1 -13.50 70.66 -68.81
CA GLU A 1 -13.93 70.75 -67.40
C GLU A 1 -14.66 69.50 -66.92
N GLN A 2 -15.75 69.05 -67.56
CA GLN A 2 -16.48 67.85 -67.11
C GLN A 2 -15.65 66.54 -67.06
N LEU A 3 -14.69 66.37 -67.97
CA LEU A 3 -13.80 65.19 -68.00
C LEU A 3 -12.77 65.19 -66.85
N HIS A 4 -12.35 66.37 -66.38
CA HIS A 4 -11.45 66.50 -65.24
C HIS A 4 -12.18 66.21 -63.91
N ALA A 5 -13.41 66.71 -63.75
CA ALA A 5 -14.23 66.43 -62.57
C ALA A 5 -14.65 64.95 -62.47
N ALA A 6 -14.87 64.27 -63.60
CA ALA A 6 -15.12 62.83 -63.64
C ALA A 6 -13.88 62.03 -63.24
N LYS A 7 -12.69 62.43 -63.70
CA LYS A 7 -11.42 61.80 -63.32
C LYS A 7 -11.15 61.95 -61.82
N GLU A 8 -11.30 63.15 -61.26
CA GLU A 8 -11.12 63.39 -59.82
C GLU A 8 -12.07 62.56 -58.95
N LYS A 9 -13.32 62.37 -59.38
CA LYS A 9 -14.26 61.47 -58.69
C LYS A 9 -13.83 60.00 -58.75
N VAL A 10 -13.34 59.54 -59.90
CA VAL A 10 -12.85 58.16 -60.06
C VAL A 10 -11.59 57.95 -59.22
N ASP A 11 -10.67 58.90 -59.21
CA ASP A 11 -9.45 58.86 -58.40
C ASP A 11 -9.76 58.87 -56.89
N ALA A 12 -10.77 59.64 -56.46
CA ALA A 12 -11.24 59.65 -55.07
C ALA A 12 -11.88 58.31 -54.65
N ILE A 13 -12.69 57.70 -55.52
CA ILE A 13 -13.29 56.38 -55.27
C ILE A 13 -12.19 55.31 -55.23
N LEU A 14 -11.22 55.36 -56.14
CA LEU A 14 -10.08 54.44 -56.15
C LEU A 14 -9.29 54.54 -54.84
N LEU A 15 -8.98 55.75 -54.37
CA LEU A 15 -8.30 55.97 -53.10
C LEU A 15 -9.10 55.43 -51.91
N GLU A 16 -10.42 55.67 -51.87
CA GLU A 16 -11.29 55.13 -50.81
C GLU A 16 -11.34 53.60 -50.85
N THR A 17 -11.40 52.99 -52.04
CA THR A 17 -11.37 51.52 -52.17
C THR A 17 -10.01 50.94 -51.77
N GLN A 18 -8.90 51.60 -52.09
CA GLN A 18 -7.56 51.19 -51.66
C GLN A 18 -7.44 51.25 -50.13
N GLN A 19 -7.91 52.32 -49.49
CA GLN A 19 -7.92 52.43 -48.02
C GLN A 19 -8.81 51.38 -47.35
N LYS A 20 -9.96 51.04 -47.95
CA LYS A 20 -10.82 49.94 -47.46
C LYS A 20 -10.13 48.59 -47.61
N LEU A 21 -9.41 48.38 -48.72
CA LEU A 21 -8.68 47.15 -48.98
C LEU A 21 -7.48 46.99 -48.05
N GLU A 22 -6.74 48.06 -47.75
CA GLU A 22 -5.69 48.09 -46.73
C GLU A 22 -6.26 47.74 -45.34
N LYS A 23 -7.36 48.39 -44.93
CA LYS A 23 -8.02 48.06 -43.65
C LYS A 23 -8.52 46.63 -43.58
N ALA A 24 -9.05 46.10 -44.69
CA ALA A 24 -9.48 44.71 -44.77
C ALA A 24 -8.27 43.76 -44.68
N ASN A 25 -7.15 44.12 -45.29
CA ASN A 25 -5.92 43.34 -45.26
C ASN A 25 -5.27 43.33 -43.86
N ASP A 26 -5.25 44.48 -43.16
CA ASP A 26 -4.77 44.57 -41.77
C ASP A 26 -5.63 43.71 -40.83
N ARG A 27 -6.95 43.72 -41.02
CA ARG A 27 -7.88 42.86 -40.26
C ARG A 27 -7.70 41.38 -40.60
N LEU A 28 -7.53 41.04 -41.87
CA LEU A 28 -7.21 39.67 -42.31
C LEU A 28 -5.94 39.19 -41.64
N SER A 29 -4.89 40.00 -41.64
CA SER A 29 -3.65 39.69 -40.92
C SER A 29 -3.90 39.50 -39.43
N THR A 30 -4.69 40.38 -38.78
CA THR A 30 -5.03 40.23 -37.34
C THR A 30 -5.81 38.94 -37.07
N LEU A 31 -6.76 38.58 -37.93
CA LEU A 31 -7.52 37.32 -37.84
C LEU A 31 -6.63 36.10 -38.06
N GLU A 32 -5.71 36.15 -39.02
CA GLU A 32 -4.73 35.09 -39.23
C GLU A 32 -3.84 34.90 -38.00
N THR A 33 -3.35 35.98 -37.38
CA THR A 33 -2.53 35.90 -36.17
C THR A 33 -3.31 35.29 -35.01
N THR A 34 -4.55 35.75 -34.79
CA THR A 34 -5.41 35.22 -33.71
C THR A 34 -5.80 33.75 -33.94
N LEU A 35 -6.02 33.34 -35.20
CA LEU A 35 -6.32 31.94 -35.53
C LEU A 35 -5.09 31.04 -35.31
N GLN A 36 -3.90 31.52 -35.69
CA GLN A 36 -2.64 30.84 -35.38
C GLN A 36 -2.40 30.70 -33.87
N GLU A 37 -2.66 31.75 -33.09
CA GLU A 37 -2.59 31.71 -31.63
C GLU A 37 -3.61 30.73 -31.02
N ASN A 38 -4.84 30.70 -31.53
CA ASN A 38 -5.87 29.76 -31.08
C ASN A 38 -5.50 28.30 -31.37
N LEU A 39 -4.96 28.02 -32.56
CA LEU A 39 -4.49 26.67 -32.91
C LEU A 39 -3.35 26.24 -31.99
N ARG A 40 -2.40 27.14 -31.71
CA ARG A 40 -1.31 26.88 -30.77
C ARG A 40 -1.84 26.62 -29.36
N HIS A 41 -2.80 27.40 -28.88
CA HIS A 41 -3.39 27.21 -27.57
C HIS A 41 -4.16 25.88 -27.47
N SER A 42 -4.88 25.48 -28.53
CA SER A 42 -5.54 24.17 -28.60
C SER A 42 -4.54 23.02 -28.50
N ALA A 43 -3.41 23.11 -29.22
CA ALA A 43 -2.34 22.10 -29.14
C ALA A 43 -1.73 22.04 -27.73
N GLU A 44 -1.50 23.19 -27.08
CA GLU A 44 -1.01 23.24 -25.69
C GLU A 44 -2.02 22.63 -24.69
N GLN A 45 -3.33 22.76 -24.94
CA GLN A 45 -4.38 22.12 -24.12
C GLN A 45 -4.42 20.60 -24.30
N GLU A 46 -4.27 20.11 -25.54
CA GLU A 46 -4.21 18.67 -25.83
C GLU A 46 -2.98 18.04 -25.16
N ASP A 47 -1.81 18.66 -25.28
CA ASP A 47 -0.59 18.23 -24.61
C ASP A 47 -0.75 18.20 -23.08
N ALA A 48 -1.41 19.21 -22.50
CA ALA A 48 -1.71 19.23 -21.08
C ALA A 48 -2.61 18.07 -20.66
N LEU A 49 -3.68 17.78 -21.42
CA LEU A 49 -4.59 16.67 -21.14
C LEU A 49 -3.88 15.31 -21.20
N VAL A 50 -3.00 15.11 -22.18
CA VAL A 50 -2.18 13.89 -22.27
C VAL A 50 -1.30 13.74 -21.03
N ARG A 51 -0.59 14.80 -20.61
CA ARG A 51 0.24 14.77 -19.39
C ARG A 51 -0.58 14.49 -18.13
N TRP A 52 -1.79 15.05 -18.02
CA TRP A 52 -2.70 14.77 -16.90
C TRP A 52 -3.12 13.29 -16.88
N GLN A 53 -3.40 12.70 -18.04
CA GLN A 53 -3.73 11.28 -18.14
C GLN A 53 -2.53 10.40 -17.77
N GLU A 54 -1.34 10.68 -18.27
CA GLU A 54 -0.13 9.94 -17.92
C GLU A 54 0.18 10.03 -16.41
N LEU A 55 0.00 11.21 -15.81
CA LEU A 55 0.16 11.39 -14.36
C LEU A 55 -0.89 10.59 -13.57
N ALA A 56 -2.15 10.56 -14.02
CA ALA A 56 -3.19 9.75 -13.40
C ALA A 56 -2.87 8.24 -13.48
N GLU A 57 -2.43 7.75 -14.64
CA GLU A 57 -2.08 6.34 -14.83
C GLU A 57 -0.86 5.92 -14.01
N THR A 58 0.16 6.77 -13.93
CA THR A 58 1.37 6.50 -13.12
C THR A 58 1.06 6.52 -11.62
N THR A 59 0.23 7.45 -11.16
CA THR A 59 -0.19 7.52 -9.75
C THR A 59 -1.12 6.37 -9.36
N GLU A 60 -2.01 5.92 -10.24
CA GLU A 60 -2.85 4.73 -10.01
C GLU A 60 -2.00 3.45 -9.91
N LYS A 61 -1.02 3.28 -10.81
CA LYS A 61 -0.07 2.15 -10.74
C LYS A 61 0.70 2.18 -9.41
N ARG A 62 1.18 3.36 -9.00
CA ARG A 62 1.91 3.51 -7.75
C ARG A 62 1.06 3.19 -6.53
N ALA A 63 -0.20 3.61 -6.51
CA ALA A 63 -1.13 3.28 -5.43
C ALA A 63 -1.33 1.75 -5.33
N LYS A 64 -1.57 1.06 -6.45
CA LYS A 64 -1.72 -0.40 -6.47
C LYS A 64 -0.47 -1.14 -6.00
N GLU A 65 0.72 -0.66 -6.36
CA GLU A 65 1.98 -1.24 -5.88
C GLU A 65 2.12 -1.11 -4.35
N LEU A 66 1.80 0.06 -3.79
CA LEU A 66 1.86 0.30 -2.36
C LEU A 66 0.82 -0.52 -1.58
N GLU A 67 -0.39 -0.66 -2.13
CA GLU A 67 -1.43 -1.54 -1.57
C GLU A 67 -0.97 -3.01 -1.55
N ALA A 68 -0.33 -3.48 -2.62
CA ALA A 68 0.21 -4.84 -2.67
C ALA A 68 1.36 -5.05 -1.66
N GLN A 69 2.26 -4.08 -1.51
CA GLN A 69 3.34 -4.13 -0.53
C GLN A 69 2.80 -4.15 0.90
N LEU A 70 1.79 -3.32 1.20
CA LEU A 70 1.13 -3.28 2.50
C LEU A 70 0.44 -4.62 2.82
N ALA A 71 -0.29 -5.20 1.86
CA ALA A 71 -0.92 -6.51 2.02
C ALA A 71 0.10 -7.62 2.28
N SER A 72 1.24 -7.61 1.57
CA SER A 72 2.32 -8.57 1.79
C SER A 72 2.93 -8.44 3.19
N ALA A 73 3.21 -7.21 3.64
CA ALA A 73 3.80 -6.97 4.96
C ALA A 73 2.83 -7.37 6.09
N GLN A 74 1.53 -7.11 5.93
CA GLN A 74 0.50 -7.57 6.88
C GLN A 74 0.47 -9.10 7.01
N LEU A 75 0.56 -9.81 5.89
CA LEU A 75 0.60 -11.27 5.88
C LEU A 75 1.85 -11.81 6.61
N GLU A 76 3.02 -11.21 6.39
CA GLU A 76 4.27 -11.60 7.07
C GLU A 76 4.18 -11.39 8.60
N VAL A 77 3.56 -10.29 9.04
CA VAL A 77 3.33 -10.02 10.47
C VAL A 77 2.36 -11.04 11.07
N GLU A 78 1.28 -11.40 10.36
CA GLU A 78 0.33 -12.42 10.82
C GLU A 78 1.00 -13.80 10.93
N GLN A 79 1.81 -14.18 9.94
CA GLN A 79 2.56 -15.44 9.95
C GLN A 79 3.57 -15.48 11.09
N SER A 80 4.34 -14.41 11.29
CA SER A 80 5.30 -14.30 12.40
C SER A 80 4.61 -14.38 13.76
N SER A 81 3.43 -13.78 13.89
CA SER A 81 2.64 -13.82 15.14
C SER A 81 2.19 -15.24 15.49
N LYS A 82 1.76 -16.04 14.50
CA LYS A 82 1.41 -17.45 14.69
C LYS A 82 2.61 -18.30 15.14
N VAL A 83 3.79 -18.05 14.57
CA VAL A 83 5.02 -18.75 14.97
C VAL A 83 5.39 -18.41 16.42
N ILE A 84 5.30 -17.13 16.81
CA ILE A 84 5.55 -16.71 18.20
C ILE A 84 4.56 -17.38 19.17
N GLU A 85 3.29 -17.50 18.81
CA GLU A 85 2.29 -18.17 19.65
C GLU A 85 2.58 -19.66 19.82
N MET A 86 2.95 -20.35 18.73
CA MET A 86 3.37 -21.76 18.78
C MET A 86 4.60 -21.96 19.66
N LEU A 87 5.62 -21.11 19.53
CA LEU A 87 6.84 -21.20 20.36
C LEU A 87 6.55 -20.93 21.85
N ARG A 88 5.63 -20.01 22.15
CA ARG A 88 5.19 -19.77 23.54
C ARG A 88 4.48 -20.98 24.13
N GLN A 89 3.65 -21.65 23.33
CA GLN A 89 2.98 -22.87 23.77
C GLN A 89 3.99 -23.99 24.03
N GLN A 90 4.93 -24.23 23.11
CA GLN A 90 6.00 -25.22 23.29
C GLN A 90 6.83 -24.95 24.53
N ARG A 91 7.19 -23.67 24.80
CA ARG A 91 7.90 -23.29 26.03
C ARG A 91 7.09 -23.64 27.28
N ALA A 92 5.79 -23.35 27.30
CA ALA A 92 4.94 -23.66 28.44
C ALA A 92 4.81 -25.18 28.68
N GLU A 93 4.76 -25.98 27.62
CA GLU A 93 4.74 -27.45 27.71
C GLU A 93 6.06 -27.98 28.30
N ILE A 94 7.21 -27.50 27.81
CA ILE A 94 8.54 -27.88 28.33
C ILE A 94 8.71 -27.44 29.79
N GLU A 95 8.29 -26.22 30.16
CA GLU A 95 8.34 -25.74 31.56
C GLU A 95 7.52 -26.64 32.50
N ALA A 96 6.35 -27.10 32.06
CA ALA A 96 5.51 -28.00 32.84
C ALA A 96 6.14 -29.40 33.01
N GLU A 97 6.72 -29.95 31.94
CA GLU A 97 7.44 -31.23 32.00
C GLU A 97 8.70 -31.14 32.89
N TRP A 98 9.41 -30.01 32.82
CA TRP A 98 10.58 -29.76 33.67
C TRP A 98 10.23 -29.68 35.15
N GLU A 99 9.18 -28.93 35.54
CA GLU A 99 8.76 -28.88 36.95
C GLU A 99 8.26 -30.25 37.43
N LYS A 100 7.53 -30.99 36.60
CA LYS A 100 7.08 -32.35 36.95
C LYS A 100 8.27 -33.29 37.20
N THR A 101 9.24 -33.35 36.30
CA THR A 101 10.42 -34.22 36.45
C THR A 101 11.26 -33.84 37.67
N LYS A 102 11.36 -32.54 37.97
CA LYS A 102 12.02 -32.03 39.16
C LYS A 102 11.31 -32.43 40.46
N GLU A 103 9.98 -32.40 40.49
CA GLU A 103 9.19 -32.93 41.62
C GLU A 103 9.42 -34.44 41.80
N GLU A 104 9.33 -35.23 40.73
CA GLU A 104 9.58 -36.68 40.78
C GLU A 104 11.01 -37.00 41.26
N THR A 105 12.00 -36.21 40.88
CA THR A 105 13.40 -36.37 41.33
C THR A 105 13.54 -36.04 42.82
N ALA A 106 12.85 -35.00 43.30
CA ALA A 106 12.84 -34.63 44.72
C ALA A 106 12.21 -35.73 45.58
N GLU A 107 11.12 -36.34 45.11
CA GLU A 107 10.50 -37.50 45.76
C GLU A 107 11.44 -38.72 45.81
N ALA A 108 12.13 -39.02 44.69
CA ALA A 108 13.10 -40.11 44.64
C ALA A 108 14.28 -39.89 45.61
N LEU A 109 14.79 -38.66 45.71
CA LEU A 109 15.84 -38.30 46.66
C LEU A 109 15.39 -38.45 48.13
N ALA A 110 14.15 -38.07 48.44
CA ALA A 110 13.59 -38.28 49.77
C ALA A 110 13.45 -39.77 50.10
N HIS A 111 13.03 -40.59 49.13
CA HIS A 111 12.95 -42.04 49.29
C HIS A 111 14.32 -42.70 49.49
N ILE A 112 15.34 -42.26 48.74
CA ILE A 112 16.74 -42.68 48.93
C ILE A 112 17.20 -42.41 50.37
N GLN A 113 16.92 -41.21 50.91
CA GLN A 113 17.29 -40.86 52.29
C GLN A 113 16.60 -41.77 53.32
N GLN A 114 15.33 -42.11 53.08
CA GLN A 114 14.60 -43.03 53.95
C GLN A 114 15.21 -44.44 53.93
N LEU A 115 15.49 -44.99 52.73
CA LEU A 115 16.12 -46.30 52.57
C LEU A 115 17.52 -46.35 53.21
N GLU A 116 18.29 -45.27 53.12
CA GLU A 116 19.60 -45.16 53.79
C GLU A 116 19.48 -45.21 55.31
N GLN A 117 18.48 -44.55 55.90
CA GLN A 117 18.19 -44.63 57.33
C GLN A 117 17.75 -46.03 57.74
N GLU A 118 16.84 -46.65 56.97
CA GLU A 118 16.38 -48.02 57.23
C GLU A 118 17.54 -49.02 57.16
N LEU A 119 18.41 -48.92 56.16
CA LEU A 119 19.63 -49.74 56.05
C LEU A 119 20.56 -49.57 57.25
N GLU A 120 20.73 -48.36 57.76
CA GLU A 120 21.58 -48.12 58.93
C GLU A 120 20.97 -48.76 60.19
N THR A 121 19.65 -48.60 60.41
CA THR A 121 18.98 -49.26 61.55
C THR A 121 19.06 -50.79 61.47
N VAL A 122 18.93 -51.37 60.27
CA VAL A 122 19.07 -52.81 60.07
C VAL A 122 20.51 -53.27 60.35
N ARG A 123 21.53 -52.49 59.95
CA ARG A 123 22.93 -52.79 60.25
C ARG A 123 23.22 -52.75 61.75
N GLU A 124 22.72 -51.75 62.46
CA GLU A 124 22.88 -51.64 63.92
C GLU A 124 22.24 -52.83 64.64
N ASN A 125 21.02 -53.22 64.24
CA ASN A 125 20.33 -54.39 64.77
C ASN A 125 21.07 -55.71 64.46
N LEU A 126 21.63 -55.84 63.25
CA LEU A 126 22.41 -57.02 62.86
C LEU A 126 23.70 -57.11 63.70
N ALA A 127 24.40 -55.99 63.90
CA ALA A 127 25.60 -55.94 64.73
C ALA A 127 25.30 -56.28 66.21
N SER A 128 24.21 -55.77 66.78
CA SER A 128 23.84 -56.10 68.16
C SER A 128 23.49 -57.59 68.32
N LEU A 129 22.71 -58.16 67.40
CA LEU A 129 22.39 -59.59 67.40
C LEU A 129 23.63 -60.47 67.23
N GLU A 130 24.59 -60.08 66.38
CA GLU A 130 25.87 -60.79 66.25
C GLU A 130 26.66 -60.77 67.56
N THR A 131 26.66 -59.65 68.28
CA THR A 131 27.30 -59.58 69.61
C THR A 131 26.62 -60.47 70.65
N GLU A 132 25.29 -60.43 70.76
CA GLU A 132 24.52 -61.28 71.70
C GLU A 132 24.73 -62.77 71.40
N ARG A 133 24.72 -63.15 70.12
CA ARG A 133 24.95 -64.53 69.67
C ARG A 133 26.36 -65.01 69.99
N ASN A 134 27.38 -64.15 69.83
CA ASN A 134 28.76 -64.48 70.21
C ASN A 134 28.90 -64.65 71.73
N GLU A 135 28.29 -63.78 72.52
CA GLU A 135 28.29 -63.90 73.99
C GLU A 135 27.62 -65.20 74.46
N LEU A 136 26.47 -65.56 73.90
CA LEU A 136 25.79 -66.82 74.20
C LEU A 136 26.60 -68.04 73.77
N THR A 137 27.26 -67.97 72.62
CA THR A 137 28.15 -69.03 72.14
C THR A 137 29.32 -69.23 73.09
N GLU A 138 29.93 -68.15 73.59
CA GLU A 138 30.96 -68.23 74.61
C GLU A 138 30.44 -68.83 75.93
N GLN A 139 29.26 -68.40 76.39
CA GLN A 139 28.64 -68.94 77.60
C GLN A 139 28.36 -70.44 77.46
N LEU A 140 27.86 -70.87 76.30
CA LEU A 140 27.62 -72.27 75.99
C LEU A 140 28.93 -73.07 75.99
N ASN A 141 29.98 -72.56 75.35
CA ASN A 141 31.31 -73.20 75.37
C ASN A 141 31.88 -73.32 76.79
N ARG A 142 31.71 -72.30 77.65
CA ARG A 142 32.14 -72.34 79.05
C ARG A 142 31.34 -73.37 79.85
N ALA A 143 30.01 -73.38 79.71
CA ALA A 143 29.15 -74.35 80.37
C ALA A 143 29.47 -75.79 79.94
N GLN A 144 29.75 -76.00 78.65
CA GLN A 144 30.17 -77.29 78.12
C GLN A 144 31.52 -77.73 78.71
N ALA A 145 32.51 -76.82 78.74
CA ALA A 145 33.83 -77.10 79.32
C ALA A 145 33.77 -77.38 80.82
N GLU A 146 32.94 -76.66 81.58
CA GLU A 146 32.69 -76.95 83.00
C GLU A 146 32.05 -78.33 83.17
N LEU A 147 31.04 -78.66 82.36
CA LEU A 147 30.38 -79.95 82.38
C LEU A 147 31.37 -81.09 82.07
N ASP A 148 32.26 -80.91 81.10
CA ASP A 148 33.34 -81.85 80.78
C ASP A 148 34.40 -81.93 81.89
N GLN A 149 34.77 -80.83 82.54
CA GLN A 149 35.67 -80.83 83.68
C GLN A 149 35.09 -81.57 84.88
N VAL A 150 33.81 -81.37 85.21
CA VAL A 150 33.15 -82.10 86.31
C VAL A 150 33.08 -83.59 85.97
N ARG A 151 32.79 -83.95 84.71
CA ARG A 151 32.86 -85.35 84.23
C ARG A 151 34.27 -85.97 84.36
N GLN A 152 35.33 -85.18 84.23
CA GLN A 152 36.72 -85.66 84.34
C GLN A 152 37.27 -85.65 85.77
N ARG A 153 36.81 -84.76 86.65
CA ARG A 153 37.37 -84.56 88.01
C ARG A 153 36.77 -85.43 89.11
N ASP A 154 35.53 -85.89 88.99
CA ASP A 154 34.86 -86.58 90.08
C ASP A 154 34.63 -88.09 89.84
N THR A 155 35.21 -88.92 90.71
CA THR A 155 34.82 -90.32 90.93
C THR A 155 33.55 -90.43 91.81
N ARG A 156 32.81 -89.34 92.03
CA ARG A 156 31.50 -89.31 92.71
C ARG A 156 30.40 -89.10 91.67
N PRO A 157 29.26 -89.82 91.76
CA PRO A 157 28.16 -89.61 90.84
C PRO A 157 27.57 -88.22 91.08
N LEU A 158 27.61 -87.35 90.06
CA LEU A 158 26.74 -86.18 89.97
C LEU A 158 25.30 -86.60 90.33
N THR A 159 24.61 -85.81 91.15
CA THR A 159 23.19 -86.04 91.38
C THR A 159 22.43 -85.81 90.07
N ARG A 160 21.52 -86.75 89.75
CA ARG A 160 20.73 -86.74 88.50
C ARG A 160 20.05 -85.38 88.24
N GLU A 161 19.68 -84.67 89.30
CA GLU A 161 19.08 -83.34 89.26
C GLU A 161 20.02 -82.26 88.67
N GLN A 162 21.31 -82.28 89.01
CA GLN A 162 22.29 -81.32 88.48
C GLN A 162 22.54 -81.54 86.99
N LEU A 163 22.63 -82.81 86.57
CA LEU A 163 22.72 -83.17 85.15
C LEU A 163 21.47 -82.72 84.39
N THR A 164 20.27 -82.96 84.90
CA THR A 164 19.04 -82.52 84.23
C THR A 164 18.93 -81.00 84.17
N HIS A 165 19.38 -80.27 85.19
CA HIS A 165 19.38 -78.80 85.18
C HIS A 165 20.33 -78.24 84.13
N LEU A 166 21.58 -78.73 84.08
CA LEU A 166 22.57 -78.29 83.09
C LEU A 166 22.11 -78.63 81.67
N GLN A 167 21.53 -79.81 81.46
CA GLN A 167 21.01 -80.22 80.16
C GLN A 167 19.84 -79.36 79.71
N THR A 168 18.89 -79.06 80.61
CA THR A 168 17.79 -78.12 80.31
C THR A 168 18.30 -76.70 80.02
N SER A 169 19.38 -76.27 80.69
CA SER A 169 20.01 -74.97 80.43
C SER A 169 20.73 -74.93 79.09
N LEU A 170 21.37 -76.03 78.70
CA LEU A 170 22.02 -76.20 77.42
C LEU A 170 20.98 -76.18 76.29
N ASP A 171 19.92 -76.98 76.39
CA ASP A 171 18.83 -77.02 75.41
C ASP A 171 18.20 -75.64 75.21
N LYS A 172 18.00 -74.87 76.30
CA LYS A 172 17.51 -73.49 76.23
C LYS A 172 18.48 -72.53 75.55
N ALA A 173 19.79 -72.69 75.76
CA ALA A 173 20.80 -71.87 75.12
C ALA A 173 20.92 -72.21 73.62
N GLU A 174 20.87 -73.48 73.26
CA GLU A 174 20.83 -73.95 71.87
C GLU A 174 19.60 -73.43 71.14
N GLN A 175 18.42 -73.48 71.78
CA GLN A 175 17.19 -72.95 71.21
C GLN A 175 17.29 -71.42 70.96
N LYS A 176 17.83 -70.65 71.93
CA LYS A 176 18.07 -69.22 71.73
C LYS A 176 19.05 -68.92 70.61
N ILE A 177 20.11 -69.73 70.48
CA ILE A 177 21.08 -69.57 69.38
C ILE A 177 20.37 -69.79 68.03
N GLN A 178 19.51 -70.81 67.91
CA GLN A 178 18.73 -71.04 66.69
C GLN A 178 17.80 -69.87 66.38
N GLU A 179 17.07 -69.36 67.37
CA GLU A 179 16.20 -68.18 67.20
C GLU A 179 17.00 -66.95 66.70
N TYR A 180 18.19 -66.72 67.25
CA TYR A 180 19.06 -65.64 66.77
C TYR A 180 19.63 -65.89 65.37
N GLU A 181 19.92 -67.14 65.00
CA GLU A 181 20.37 -67.46 63.64
C GLU A 181 19.28 -67.22 62.59
N GLU A 182 18.03 -67.55 62.90
CA GLU A 182 16.88 -67.23 62.06
C GLU A 182 16.67 -65.72 61.91
N GLN A 183 16.77 -64.97 63.02
CA GLN A 183 16.70 -63.51 62.99
C GLN A 183 17.85 -62.90 62.17
N LEU A 184 19.09 -63.36 62.36
CA LEU A 184 20.24 -62.89 61.58
C LEU A 184 20.07 -63.17 60.08
N LEU A 185 19.53 -64.33 59.71
CA LEU A 185 19.24 -64.64 58.32
C LEU A 185 18.19 -63.67 57.74
N TRP A 186 17.11 -63.44 58.49
CA TRP A 186 16.07 -62.50 58.09
C TRP A 186 16.63 -61.07 57.89
N TYR A 187 17.38 -60.54 58.86
CA TYR A 187 17.99 -59.21 58.73
C TYR A 187 19.00 -59.13 57.59
N LYS A 188 19.78 -60.19 57.32
CA LYS A 188 20.69 -60.24 56.16
C LYS A 188 19.93 -60.17 54.85
N THR A 189 18.86 -60.96 54.69
CA THR A 189 18.03 -60.92 53.48
C THR A 189 17.31 -59.59 53.30
N ASN A 190 16.87 -58.96 54.40
CA ASN A 190 16.22 -57.65 54.35
C ASN A 190 17.23 -56.56 53.94
N LEU A 191 18.43 -56.57 54.51
CA LEU A 191 19.51 -55.64 54.15
C LEU A 191 19.89 -55.75 52.66
N GLU A 192 19.96 -56.97 52.13
CA GLU A 192 20.28 -57.19 50.71
C GLU A 192 19.15 -56.70 49.80
N THR A 193 17.89 -56.96 50.15
CA THR A 193 16.71 -56.44 49.44
C THR A 193 16.71 -54.90 49.41
N SER A 194 16.82 -54.24 50.57
CA SER A 194 16.83 -52.78 50.64
C SER A 194 18.03 -52.15 49.93
N ARG A 195 19.17 -52.86 49.85
CA ARG A 195 20.32 -52.40 49.08
C ARG A 195 20.05 -52.43 47.57
N ILE A 196 19.39 -53.48 47.07
CA ILE A 196 19.01 -53.57 45.65
C ILE A 196 18.02 -52.45 45.31
N GLU A 197 16.99 -52.25 46.14
CA GLU A 197 16.02 -51.15 45.98
C GLU A 197 16.69 -49.77 45.98
N LEU A 198 17.69 -49.56 46.85
CA LEU A 198 18.48 -48.33 46.88
C LEU A 198 19.32 -48.14 45.60
N GLU A 199 19.90 -49.20 45.04
CA GLU A 199 20.67 -49.13 43.80
C GLU A 199 19.76 -48.84 42.59
N GLU A 200 18.56 -49.43 42.53
CA GLU A 200 17.57 -49.16 41.49
C GLU A 200 17.04 -47.72 41.54
N THR A 201 16.69 -47.23 42.73
CA THR A 201 16.22 -45.85 42.90
C THR A 201 17.29 -44.84 42.53
N ARG A 202 18.57 -45.06 42.91
CA ARG A 202 19.70 -44.23 42.48
C ARG A 202 19.91 -44.21 40.97
N LEU A 203 19.68 -45.34 40.29
CA LEU A 203 19.76 -45.40 38.84
C LEU A 203 18.66 -44.55 38.20
N LEU A 204 17.43 -44.66 38.70
CA LEU A 204 16.29 -43.86 38.22
C LEU A 204 16.54 -42.36 38.44
N THR A 205 17.02 -41.96 39.61
CA THR A 205 17.36 -40.55 39.90
C THR A 205 18.39 -40.01 38.91
N ARG A 206 19.45 -40.78 38.58
CA ARG A 206 20.43 -40.36 37.58
C ARG A 206 19.83 -40.18 36.18
N GLN A 207 18.87 -41.03 35.80
CA GLN A 207 18.16 -40.90 34.52
C GLN A 207 17.27 -39.65 34.51
N GLN A 208 16.60 -39.36 35.62
CA GLN A 208 15.81 -38.14 35.77
C GLN A 208 16.70 -36.89 35.74
N GLU A 209 17.85 -36.89 36.40
CA GLU A 209 18.84 -35.80 36.34
C GLU A 209 19.29 -35.54 34.89
N THR A 210 19.61 -36.58 34.12
CA THR A 210 19.96 -36.40 32.70
C THR A 210 18.79 -35.84 31.87
N THR A 211 17.56 -36.23 32.18
CA THR A 211 16.37 -35.71 31.49
C THR A 211 16.14 -34.24 31.84
N ILE A 212 16.37 -33.85 33.09
CA ILE A 212 16.30 -32.47 33.56
C ILE A 212 17.33 -31.61 32.83
N ASP A 213 18.57 -32.08 32.70
CA ASP A 213 19.64 -31.37 31.98
C ASP A 213 19.28 -31.18 30.49
N GLU A 214 18.73 -32.22 29.84
CA GLU A 214 18.26 -32.14 28.46
C GLU A 214 17.10 -31.14 28.30
N LEU A 215 16.09 -31.20 29.18
CA LEU A 215 14.97 -30.26 29.17
C LEU A 215 15.44 -28.82 29.40
N GLN A 216 16.38 -28.59 30.31
CA GLN A 216 16.98 -27.27 30.52
C GLN A 216 17.68 -26.75 29.26
N ALA A 217 18.47 -27.58 28.59
CA ALA A 217 19.13 -27.19 27.34
C ALA A 217 18.12 -26.86 26.24
N THR A 218 17.03 -27.63 26.13
CA THR A 218 15.96 -27.33 25.15
C THR A 218 15.20 -26.05 25.49
N LEU A 219 14.96 -25.78 26.78
CA LEU A 219 14.33 -24.56 27.26
C LEU A 219 15.19 -23.33 26.91
N GLU A 220 16.49 -23.38 27.21
CA GLU A 220 17.42 -22.30 26.87
C GLU A 220 17.44 -22.01 25.37
N LEU A 221 17.49 -23.06 24.54
CA LEU A 221 17.45 -22.92 23.09
C LEU A 221 16.14 -22.28 22.61
N ALA A 222 15.00 -22.75 23.12
CA ALA A 222 13.69 -22.19 22.82
C ALA A 222 13.57 -20.71 23.25
N GLU A 223 14.15 -20.33 24.39
CA GLU A 223 14.21 -18.92 24.83
C GLU A 223 15.06 -18.07 23.90
N THR A 224 16.22 -18.55 23.45
CA THR A 224 17.04 -17.80 22.48
C THR A 224 16.31 -17.60 21.16
N ASP A 225 15.56 -18.60 20.68
CA ASP A 225 14.79 -18.50 19.45
C ASP A 225 13.59 -17.58 19.62
N ALA A 226 12.89 -17.63 20.76
CA ALA A 226 11.83 -16.68 21.08
C ALA A 226 12.34 -15.23 21.08
N GLN A 227 13.54 -14.98 21.62
CA GLN A 227 14.17 -13.65 21.57
C GLN A 227 14.48 -13.21 20.14
N LYS A 228 15.02 -14.08 19.29
CA LYS A 228 15.28 -13.78 17.86
C LYS A 228 13.98 -13.48 17.09
N TRP A 229 12.92 -14.24 17.36
CA TRP A 229 11.62 -13.97 16.74
C TRP A 229 11.01 -12.66 17.23
N GLN A 230 11.21 -12.31 18.50
CA GLN A 230 10.78 -11.03 19.03
C GLN A 230 11.53 -9.84 18.40
N THR A 231 12.85 -9.95 18.21
CA THR A 231 13.62 -8.87 17.55
C THR A 231 13.21 -8.71 16.10
N THR A 232 13.09 -9.80 15.34
CA THR A 232 12.64 -9.76 13.94
C THR A 232 11.21 -9.20 13.81
N ALA A 233 10.29 -9.58 14.70
CA ALA A 233 8.94 -9.03 14.73
C ALA A 233 8.94 -7.51 15.00
N ASN A 234 9.77 -7.03 15.92
CA ASN A 234 9.90 -5.59 16.20
C ASN A 234 10.50 -4.82 15.00
N GLU A 235 11.46 -5.41 14.30
CA GLU A 235 12.05 -4.85 13.07
C GLU A 235 11.02 -4.74 11.95
N LEU A 236 10.23 -5.81 11.71
CA LEU A 236 9.15 -5.81 10.73
C LEU A 236 8.06 -4.78 11.08
N ALA A 237 7.65 -4.71 12.35
CA ALA A 237 6.68 -3.70 12.81
C ALA A 237 7.19 -2.27 12.58
N SER A 238 8.48 -2.02 12.84
CA SER A 238 9.10 -0.71 12.60
C SER A 238 9.15 -0.36 11.10
N ARG A 239 9.48 -1.33 10.24
CA ARG A 239 9.46 -1.15 8.78
C ARG A 239 8.06 -0.87 8.25
N LEU A 240 7.06 -1.60 8.75
CA LEU A 240 5.66 -1.39 8.38
C LEU A 240 5.19 0.01 8.78
N HIS A 241 5.51 0.45 10.00
CA HIS A 241 5.20 1.81 10.45
C HIS A 241 5.87 2.89 9.58
N GLU A 242 7.13 2.68 9.17
CA GLU A 242 7.81 3.60 8.27
C GLU A 242 7.17 3.63 6.87
N GLN A 243 6.77 2.48 6.34
CA GLN A 243 6.04 2.42 5.06
C GLN A 243 4.68 3.12 5.13
N GLU A 244 3.89 2.91 6.20
CA GLU A 244 2.63 3.62 6.42
C GLU A 244 2.83 5.14 6.44
N LYS A 245 3.88 5.61 7.11
CA LYS A 245 4.22 7.04 7.14
C LYS A 245 4.60 7.57 5.75
N ARG A 246 5.36 6.79 4.96
CA ARG A 246 5.70 7.15 3.57
C ARG A 246 4.44 7.23 2.71
N ILE A 247 3.58 6.22 2.74
CA ILE A 247 2.31 6.17 2.00
C ILE A 247 1.46 7.39 2.36
N LYS A 248 1.30 7.70 3.66
CA LYS A 248 0.54 8.87 4.10
C LYS A 248 1.11 10.17 3.55
N SER A 249 2.43 10.34 3.57
CA SER A 249 3.09 11.52 3.01
C SER A 249 2.95 11.64 1.49
N GLU A 250 2.96 10.51 0.77
CA GLU A 250 2.73 10.49 -0.68
C GLU A 250 1.26 10.82 -1.00
N LEU A 251 0.30 10.30 -0.23
CA LEU A 251 -1.12 10.65 -0.36
C LEU A 251 -1.36 12.15 -0.14
N GLU A 252 -0.75 12.75 0.89
CA GLU A 252 -0.84 14.20 1.12
C GLU A 252 -0.27 15.01 -0.05
N LYS A 253 0.87 14.59 -0.63
CA LYS A 253 1.44 15.23 -1.84
C LYS A 253 0.54 15.09 -3.06
N LEU A 254 -0.04 13.91 -3.28
CA LEU A 254 -0.96 13.67 -4.39
C LEU A 254 -2.25 14.50 -4.25
N GLN A 255 -2.78 14.62 -3.04
CA GLN A 255 -3.93 15.48 -2.76
C GLN A 255 -3.62 16.96 -3.03
N GLU A 256 -2.44 17.44 -2.64
CA GLU A 256 -2.05 18.82 -2.92
C GLU A 256 -1.86 19.06 -4.42
N ALA A 257 -1.17 18.14 -5.12
CA ALA A 257 -1.03 18.19 -6.57
C ALA A 257 -2.41 18.18 -7.28
N GLN A 258 -3.37 17.38 -6.79
CA GLN A 258 -4.74 17.37 -7.30
C GLN A 258 -5.44 18.72 -7.10
N LYS A 259 -5.32 19.34 -5.93
CA LYS A 259 -5.90 20.69 -5.70
C LYS A 259 -5.29 21.73 -6.62
N THR A 260 -3.97 21.69 -6.83
CA THR A 260 -3.28 22.55 -7.79
C THR A 260 -3.84 22.33 -9.20
N ALA A 261 -3.94 21.07 -9.64
CA ALA A 261 -4.53 20.66 -10.91
C ALA A 261 -5.94 21.24 -11.14
N GLU A 262 -6.79 21.10 -10.13
CA GLU A 262 -8.18 21.56 -10.19
C GLU A 262 -8.26 23.09 -10.29
N SER A 263 -7.36 23.80 -9.59
CA SER A 263 -7.25 25.25 -9.67
C SER A 263 -6.79 25.73 -11.05
N GLU A 264 -5.78 25.08 -11.64
CA GLU A 264 -5.28 25.38 -12.99
C GLU A 264 -6.34 25.08 -14.04
N LYS A 265 -7.02 23.93 -13.95
CA LYS A 265 -8.16 23.57 -14.81
C LYS A 265 -9.27 24.61 -14.74
N LYS A 266 -9.56 25.16 -13.56
CA LYS A 266 -10.55 26.24 -13.41
C LYS A 266 -10.09 27.52 -14.10
N GLN A 267 -8.83 27.91 -13.93
CA GLN A 267 -8.25 29.09 -14.60
C GLN A 267 -8.30 28.95 -16.13
N LEU A 268 -7.93 27.79 -16.67
CA LEU A 268 -7.99 27.51 -18.11
C LEU A 268 -9.44 27.57 -18.63
N LYS A 269 -10.41 27.04 -17.89
CA LYS A 269 -11.84 27.17 -18.25
C LYS A 269 -12.30 28.62 -18.28
N ASP A 270 -11.90 29.43 -17.31
CA ASP A 270 -12.24 30.85 -17.25
C ASP A 270 -11.60 31.63 -18.42
N GLN A 271 -10.34 31.32 -18.76
CA GLN A 271 -9.66 31.88 -19.93
C GLN A 271 -10.36 31.49 -21.24
N LEU A 272 -10.72 30.22 -21.40
CA LEU A 272 -11.43 29.72 -22.58
C LEU A 272 -12.80 30.39 -22.73
N HIS A 273 -13.53 30.59 -21.63
CA HIS A 273 -14.80 31.32 -21.64
C HIS A 273 -14.62 32.78 -22.10
N LYS A 274 -13.58 33.48 -21.61
CA LYS A 274 -13.26 34.84 -22.07
C LYS A 274 -12.94 34.90 -23.56
N LEU A 275 -12.14 33.96 -24.06
CA LEU A 275 -11.81 33.88 -25.50
C LEU A 275 -13.06 33.61 -26.34
N ARG A 276 -13.97 32.73 -25.90
CA ARG A 276 -15.26 32.51 -26.58
C ARG A 276 -16.10 33.78 -26.67
N LEU A 277 -16.22 34.54 -25.58
CA LEU A 277 -16.96 35.80 -25.58
C LEU A 277 -16.33 36.84 -26.53
N GLN A 278 -14.99 36.88 -26.60
CA GLN A 278 -14.29 37.75 -27.56
C GLN A 278 -14.53 37.33 -29.01
N LEU A 279 -14.50 36.01 -29.29
CA LEU A 279 -14.84 35.49 -30.63
C LEU A 279 -16.27 35.83 -31.02
N GLU A 280 -17.26 35.60 -30.13
CA GLU A 280 -18.66 35.96 -30.39
C GLU A 280 -18.86 37.47 -30.64
N ALA A 281 -18.10 38.32 -29.93
CA ALA A 281 -18.13 39.76 -30.16
C ALA A 281 -17.55 40.13 -31.53
N ASN A 282 -16.38 39.57 -31.88
CA ASN A 282 -15.74 39.79 -33.17
C ASN A 282 -16.59 39.27 -34.33
N GLU A 283 -17.26 38.12 -34.17
CA GLU A 283 -18.19 37.57 -35.16
C GLU A 283 -19.36 38.52 -35.42
N LYS A 284 -19.97 39.08 -34.36
CA LYS A 284 -21.04 40.08 -34.49
C LYS A 284 -20.58 41.36 -35.19
N GLU A 285 -19.37 41.85 -34.87
CA GLU A 285 -18.78 42.99 -35.56
C GLU A 285 -18.57 42.69 -37.05
N MET A 286 -18.03 41.52 -37.39
CA MET A 286 -17.84 41.07 -38.76
C MET A 286 -19.18 40.94 -39.52
N GLU A 287 -20.22 40.37 -38.90
CA GLU A 287 -21.56 40.33 -39.48
C GLU A 287 -22.11 41.72 -39.76
N GLN A 288 -21.88 42.68 -38.86
CA GLN A 288 -22.29 44.07 -39.07
C GLN A 288 -21.55 44.69 -40.26
N TYR A 289 -20.23 44.51 -40.36
CA TYR A 289 -19.46 44.98 -41.50
C TYR A 289 -19.91 44.35 -42.83
N LEU A 290 -20.24 43.05 -42.83
CA LEU A 290 -20.78 42.39 -44.02
C LEU A 290 -22.13 42.99 -44.43
N LYS A 291 -23.02 43.28 -43.47
CA LYS A 291 -24.31 43.97 -43.73
C LYS A 291 -24.10 45.38 -44.29
N GLU A 292 -23.20 46.15 -43.69
CA GLU A 292 -22.87 47.50 -44.17
C GLU A 292 -22.28 47.48 -45.58
N THR A 293 -21.38 46.54 -45.85
CA THR A 293 -20.77 46.35 -47.18
C THR A 293 -21.81 45.94 -48.21
N ALA A 294 -22.73 45.03 -47.87
CA ALA A 294 -23.83 44.63 -48.73
C ALA A 294 -24.77 45.82 -49.04
N ALA A 295 -25.10 46.63 -48.03
CA ALA A 295 -25.91 47.84 -48.21
C ALA A 295 -25.21 48.90 -49.09
N GLN A 296 -23.89 49.08 -48.93
CA GLN A 296 -23.10 49.94 -49.81
C GLN A 296 -23.09 49.40 -51.25
N GLY A 297 -22.94 48.09 -51.43
CA GLY A 297 -23.02 47.42 -52.74
C GLY A 297 -24.38 47.64 -53.42
N GLN A 298 -25.48 47.54 -52.66
CA GLN A 298 -26.81 47.82 -53.16
C GLN A 298 -26.97 49.28 -53.59
N ARG A 299 -26.50 50.24 -52.78
CA ARG A 299 -26.53 51.68 -53.14
C ARG A 299 -25.71 51.98 -54.39
N LEU A 300 -24.56 51.34 -54.56
CA LEU A 300 -23.74 51.45 -55.77
C LEU A 300 -24.51 50.93 -57.00
N ALA A 301 -25.17 49.79 -56.88
CA ALA A 301 -26.01 49.25 -57.96
C ALA A 301 -27.19 50.18 -58.30
N GLU A 302 -27.86 50.75 -57.30
CA GLU A 302 -28.93 51.75 -57.47
C GLU A 302 -28.41 53.02 -58.18
N MET A 303 -27.25 53.53 -57.78
CA MET A 303 -26.62 54.68 -58.46
C MET A 303 -26.22 54.37 -59.90
N GLN A 304 -25.68 53.17 -60.17
CA GLN A 304 -25.38 52.73 -61.53
C GLN A 304 -26.65 52.65 -62.38
N ALA A 305 -27.75 52.11 -61.84
CA ALA A 305 -29.05 52.08 -62.51
C ALA A 305 -29.58 53.48 -62.83
N LEU A 306 -29.50 54.42 -61.87
CA LEU A 306 -29.89 55.82 -62.07
C LEU A 306 -29.05 56.53 -63.12
N LEU A 307 -27.74 56.26 -63.17
CA LEU A 307 -26.85 56.81 -64.21
C LEU A 307 -27.24 56.29 -65.59
N VAL A 308 -27.50 54.99 -65.73
CA VAL A 308 -27.99 54.39 -66.99
C VAL A 308 -29.33 55.00 -67.40
N GLU A 309 -30.26 55.21 -66.46
CA GLU A 309 -31.54 55.86 -66.74
C GLU A 309 -31.36 57.31 -67.19
N ARG A 310 -30.47 58.07 -66.54
CA ARG A 310 -30.15 59.45 -66.93
C ARG A 310 -29.47 59.54 -68.29
N ASP A 311 -28.56 58.63 -68.60
CA ASP A 311 -27.94 58.53 -69.91
C ASP A 311 -28.99 58.25 -70.99
N LEU A 312 -29.96 57.39 -70.71
CA LEU A 312 -31.09 57.12 -71.60
C LEU A 312 -31.97 58.37 -71.81
N GLN A 313 -32.30 59.10 -70.73
CA GLN A 313 -33.05 60.38 -70.82
C GLN A 313 -32.28 61.44 -71.62
N LEU A 314 -30.97 61.55 -71.42
CA LEU A 314 -30.11 62.45 -72.19
C LEU A 314 -30.07 62.07 -73.67
N GLN A 315 -30.04 60.78 -73.98
CA GLN A 315 -30.10 60.30 -75.36
C GLN A 315 -31.45 60.63 -76.00
N GLN A 316 -32.57 60.40 -75.29
CA GLN A 316 -33.92 60.78 -75.76
C GLN A 316 -34.05 62.29 -76.01
N THR A 317 -33.55 63.12 -75.10
CA THR A 317 -33.60 64.59 -75.26
C THR A 317 -32.70 65.07 -76.40
N LYS A 318 -31.53 64.46 -76.61
CA LYS A 318 -30.68 64.70 -77.79
C LYS A 318 -31.39 64.34 -79.09
N GLU A 319 -32.10 63.21 -79.15
CA GLU A 319 -32.91 62.85 -80.33
C GLU A 319 -34.04 63.84 -80.58
N LEU A 320 -34.71 64.30 -79.52
CA LEU A 320 -35.80 65.29 -79.61
C LEU A 320 -35.28 66.65 -80.07
N ALA A 321 -34.13 67.08 -79.56
CA ALA A 321 -33.43 68.28 -80.01
C ALA A 321 -32.98 68.15 -81.47
N ALA A 322 -32.45 67.00 -81.89
CA ALA A 322 -32.09 66.72 -83.28
C ALA A 322 -33.32 66.80 -84.21
N LYS A 323 -34.46 66.23 -83.80
CA LYS A 323 -35.75 66.34 -84.50
C LYS A 323 -36.20 67.80 -84.60
N GLN A 324 -36.17 68.56 -83.50
CA GLN A 324 -36.52 69.99 -83.50
C GLN A 324 -35.59 70.80 -84.41
N GLN A 325 -34.29 70.52 -84.40
CA GLN A 325 -33.33 71.19 -85.25
C GLN A 325 -33.56 70.89 -86.74
N GLN A 326 -33.98 69.66 -87.07
CA GLN A 326 -34.42 69.29 -88.41
C GLN A 326 -35.70 70.04 -88.82
N VAL A 327 -36.69 70.17 -87.92
CA VAL A 327 -37.90 70.98 -88.14
C VAL A 327 -37.56 72.46 -88.35
N ILE A 328 -36.68 73.04 -87.53
CA ILE A 328 -36.20 74.42 -87.70
C ILE A 328 -35.49 74.58 -89.04
N LYS A 329 -34.70 73.59 -89.47
CA LYS A 329 -34.03 73.61 -90.78
C LYS A 329 -35.06 73.61 -91.92
N GLN A 330 -36.09 72.76 -91.83
CA GLN A 330 -37.21 72.75 -92.77
C GLN A 330 -38.00 74.07 -92.75
N MET A 331 -38.29 74.63 -91.57
CA MET A 331 -38.94 75.94 -91.42
C MET A 331 -38.09 77.06 -92.02
N LYS A 332 -36.77 77.06 -91.82
CA LYS A 332 -35.86 78.02 -92.45
C LYS A 332 -35.86 77.88 -93.97
N GLU A 333 -35.90 76.65 -94.51
CA GLU A 333 -36.04 76.43 -95.96
C GLU A 333 -37.39 76.92 -96.50
N VAL A 334 -38.50 76.66 -95.79
CA VAL A 334 -39.83 77.15 -96.17
C VAL A 334 -39.90 78.67 -96.08
N ALA A 335 -39.36 79.27 -95.02
CA ALA A 335 -39.29 80.72 -94.85
C ALA A 335 -38.39 81.35 -95.93
N ALA A 336 -37.24 80.76 -96.24
CA ALA A 336 -36.37 81.22 -97.33
C ALA A 336 -37.07 81.11 -98.70
N LYS A 337 -37.82 80.03 -98.95
CA LYS A 337 -38.66 79.89 -100.16
C LYS A 337 -39.77 80.96 -100.19
N ARG A 338 -40.40 81.27 -99.06
CA ARG A 338 -41.45 82.30 -98.94
C ARG A 338 -40.87 83.70 -99.13
N ILE A 339 -39.71 84.00 -98.56
CA ILE A 339 -38.98 85.25 -98.75
C ILE A 339 -38.61 85.41 -100.23
N ARG A 340 -38.03 84.39 -100.88
CA ARG A 340 -37.75 84.43 -102.33
C ARG A 340 -39.01 84.60 -103.17
N ALA A 341 -40.13 83.98 -102.79
CA ALA A 341 -41.41 84.16 -103.47
C ALA A 341 -41.95 85.60 -103.30
N LEU A 342 -41.81 86.19 -102.11
CA LEU A 342 -42.18 87.59 -101.84
C LEU A 342 -41.24 88.58 -102.54
N GLU A 343 -39.93 88.30 -102.60
CA GLU A 343 -38.96 89.07 -103.37
C GLU A 343 -39.27 89.00 -104.87
N GLN A 344 -39.70 87.84 -105.39
CA GLN A 344 -40.19 87.69 -106.76
C GLN A 344 -41.51 88.42 -107.02
N GLN A 345 -42.43 88.46 -106.04
CA GLN A 345 -43.67 89.25 -106.13
C GLN A 345 -43.40 90.75 -106.09
N LEU A 346 -42.45 91.21 -105.26
CA LEU A 346 -41.99 92.61 -105.23
C LEU A 346 -41.25 93.01 -106.52
N ALA A 347 -40.47 92.09 -107.11
CA ALA A 347 -39.83 92.32 -108.42
C ALA A 347 -40.87 92.43 -109.56
N ARG A 348 -41.99 91.70 -109.47
CA ARG A 348 -43.11 91.84 -110.42
C ARG A 348 -43.88 93.15 -110.24
N TYR A 349 -44.04 93.63 -109.01
CA TYR A 349 -44.70 94.92 -108.73
C TYR A 349 -43.84 96.15 -109.11
N LYS A 350 -42.52 96.02 -109.21
CA LYS A 350 -41.63 97.08 -109.72
C LYS A 350 -41.51 97.13 -111.25
N GLY A 351 -42.17 96.21 -111.97
CA GLY A 351 -42.17 96.14 -113.44
C GLY A 351 -43.44 96.65 -114.13
N GLN A 352 -44.39 97.20 -113.38
CA GLN A 352 -45.59 97.84 -113.93
C GLN A 352 -45.68 99.28 -113.41
N THR A 353 -44.73 100.08 -113.90
CA THR A 353 -44.95 101.48 -114.27
C THR A 353 -46.00 101.59 -115.36
#